data_AF-A0A1D9G3R8-F1
#
_entry.id   AF-A0A1D9G3R8-F1
#
_cell.length_a   1.000
_cell.length_b   1.000
_cell.length_c   1.000
_cell.angle_alpha   90.00
_cell.angle_beta   90.00
_cell.angle_gamma   90.00
#
_symmetry.space_group_name_H-M   'P 1'
#
loop_
_entity.id
_entity.type
_entity.pdbx_description
1 polymer ?
#
loop_
_entity_poly.entity_id
_entity_poly.type
_entity_poly.pdbx_seq_one_letter_code
_entity_poly.pdbx_strand_id
1 'polypeptide(L)'
;MPYQNITGTLSERDVQEIKTALQTIEEKLPFLVNLTAEERRTILKMGSKSLSFVNNSLTAAQSNPKILPASFDVEEFARDYQLAVTLTDVLFQLRQLTEKVDDTLMAVSSEAMNSGVQVYNYIKTAAKRTPGLKTIAESLGQRFKKANRNKSAKANSDQA
;
A
#
# COMPACT_ATOMS: atom_id res chain seq x y z
N MET A 1 -1.81 -0.10 24.06
CA MET A 1 -1.83 1.35 24.40
C MET A 1 -2.17 2.09 23.12
N PRO A 2 -3.12 3.06 23.13
CA PRO A 2 -3.28 3.95 21.97
C PRO A 2 -1.96 4.69 21.71
N TYR A 3 -1.61 4.90 20.43
CA TYR A 3 -0.39 5.63 20.07
C TYR A 3 -0.51 7.11 20.47
N GLN A 4 0.62 7.74 20.77
CA GLN A 4 0.69 9.18 21.06
C GLN A 4 0.76 9.97 19.76
N ASN A 5 0.29 11.23 19.78
CA ASN A 5 0.32 12.09 18.60
C ASN A 5 1.72 12.17 17.98
N ILE A 6 1.77 12.08 16.66
CA ILE A 6 3.02 12.04 15.90
C ILE A 6 3.49 13.47 15.61
N THR A 7 4.72 13.80 16.03
CA THR A 7 5.33 15.14 15.87
C THR A 7 6.48 15.16 14.86
N GLY A 8 6.55 14.15 13.99
CA GLY A 8 7.61 14.01 12.98
C GLY A 8 7.57 15.12 11.92
N THR A 9 8.74 15.49 11.42
CA THR A 9 8.90 16.38 10.26
C THR A 9 9.80 15.69 9.23
N LEU A 10 9.62 16.04 7.96
CA LEU A 10 10.43 15.53 6.86
C LEU A 10 10.95 16.73 6.07
N SER A 11 12.27 16.90 6.02
CA SER A 11 12.87 18.01 5.28
C SER A 11 12.73 17.80 3.77
N GLU A 12 12.72 18.87 2.98
CA GLU A 12 12.69 18.76 1.51
C GLU A 12 13.87 17.94 0.97
N ARG A 13 15.03 18.04 1.64
CA ARG A 13 16.21 17.23 1.35
C ARG A 13 15.94 15.75 1.55
N ASP A 14 15.39 15.35 2.70
CA ASP A 14 15.11 13.94 3.00
C ASP A 14 14.04 13.38 2.06
N VAL A 15 13.02 14.18 1.71
CA VAL A 15 12.03 13.80 0.67
C VAL A 15 12.73 13.47 -0.64
N GLN A 16 13.68 14.30 -1.06
CA GLN A 16 14.39 14.08 -2.31
C GLN A 16 15.31 12.86 -2.23
N GLU A 17 16.04 12.67 -1.13
CA GLU A 17 16.89 11.50 -0.92
C GLU A 17 16.07 10.20 -0.91
N ILE A 18 14.88 10.18 -0.31
CA ILE A 18 13.95 9.04 -0.36
C ILE A 18 13.50 8.74 -1.79
N LYS A 19 13.12 9.77 -2.57
CA LYS A 19 12.72 9.59 -3.98
C LYS A 19 13.87 9.04 -4.82
N THR A 20 15.08 9.54 -4.62
CA THR A 20 16.27 9.02 -5.30
C THR A 20 16.57 7.58 -4.90
N ALA A 21 16.36 7.21 -3.62
CA ALA A 21 16.52 5.82 -3.18
C ALA A 21 15.49 4.89 -3.86
N LEU A 22 14.23 5.32 -4.02
CA LEU A 22 13.22 4.55 -4.76
C LEU A 22 13.62 4.35 -6.22
N GLN A 23 14.11 5.40 -6.89
CA GLN A 23 14.62 5.29 -8.25
C GLN A 23 15.84 4.34 -8.32
N THR A 24 16.74 4.41 -7.34
CA THR A 24 17.90 3.51 -7.26
C THR A 24 17.46 2.05 -7.14
N ILE A 25 16.39 1.76 -6.38
CA ILE A 25 15.81 0.41 -6.28
C ILE A 25 15.31 -0.06 -7.66
N GLU A 26 14.57 0.78 -8.39
CA GLU A 26 14.10 0.45 -9.74
C GLU A 26 15.25 0.22 -10.72
N GLU A 27 16.29 1.04 -10.69
CA GLU A 27 17.49 0.89 -11.52
C GLU A 27 18.26 -0.42 -11.25
N LYS A 28 18.22 -0.93 -10.01
CA LYS A 28 18.81 -2.24 -9.66
C LYS A 28 17.94 -3.42 -10.07
N LEU A 29 16.70 -3.19 -10.49
CA LEU A 29 15.74 -4.20 -10.89
C LEU A 29 15.21 -3.90 -12.32
N PRO A 30 16.09 -3.82 -13.34
CA PRO A 30 15.72 -3.38 -14.69
C PRO A 30 14.77 -4.37 -15.43
N PHE A 31 14.52 -5.54 -14.84
CA PHE A 31 13.70 -6.62 -15.37
C PHE A 31 12.29 -6.68 -14.76
N LEU A 32 11.91 -5.73 -13.87
CA LEU A 32 10.56 -5.71 -13.31
C LEU A 32 9.50 -5.51 -14.40
N VAL A 33 8.36 -6.18 -14.21
CA VAL A 33 7.22 -6.12 -15.13
C VAL A 33 5.93 -5.82 -14.37
N ASN A 34 4.99 -5.18 -15.06
CA ASN A 34 3.66 -4.92 -14.54
C ASN A 34 2.67 -5.91 -15.16
N LEU A 35 2.22 -6.87 -14.36
CA LEU A 35 1.16 -7.78 -14.77
C LEU A 35 -0.21 -7.10 -14.68
N THR A 36 -1.01 -7.27 -15.72
CA THR A 36 -2.44 -6.94 -15.74
C THR A 36 -3.20 -7.76 -14.70
N ALA A 37 -4.41 -7.32 -14.36
CA ALA A 37 -5.28 -8.06 -13.45
C ALA A 37 -5.58 -9.48 -13.97
N GLU A 38 -5.72 -9.64 -15.29
CA GLU A 38 -5.98 -10.94 -15.90
C GLU A 38 -4.77 -11.88 -15.85
N GLU A 39 -3.58 -11.39 -16.19
CA GLU A 39 -2.34 -12.18 -16.07
C GLU A 39 -2.09 -12.63 -14.63
N ARG A 40 -2.31 -11.74 -13.65
CA ARG A 40 -2.22 -12.11 -12.23
C ARG A 40 -3.19 -13.21 -11.85
N ARG A 41 -4.38 -13.24 -12.47
CA ARG A 41 -5.40 -14.25 -12.19
C ARG A 41 -5.02 -15.60 -12.78
N THR A 42 -4.52 -15.63 -14.01
CA THR A 42 -4.32 -16.86 -14.81
C THR A 42 -2.96 -17.52 -14.63
N ILE A 43 -1.89 -16.78 -14.30
CA ILE A 43 -0.55 -17.36 -14.11
C ILE A 43 -0.53 -18.38 -12.95
N LEU A 44 0.21 -19.48 -13.16
CA LEU A 44 0.52 -20.46 -12.13
C LEU A 44 1.34 -19.82 -11.01
N LYS A 45 0.80 -19.84 -9.79
CA LYS A 45 1.37 -19.12 -8.66
C LYS A 45 2.27 -20.03 -7.84
N MET A 46 3.48 -19.56 -7.58
CA MET A 46 4.33 -20.16 -6.55
C MET A 46 3.99 -19.55 -5.18
N GLY A 47 2.98 -20.10 -4.51
CA GLY A 47 2.72 -19.80 -3.10
C GLY A 47 3.68 -20.54 -2.17
N SER A 48 3.52 -20.38 -0.85
CA SER A 48 4.38 -21.04 0.15
C SER A 48 4.45 -22.58 0.00
N LYS A 49 3.32 -23.23 -0.29
CA LYS A 49 3.26 -24.68 -0.55
C LYS A 49 3.92 -25.09 -1.87
N SER A 50 3.87 -24.21 -2.87
CA SER A 50 4.48 -24.48 -4.19
C SER A 50 5.99 -24.29 -4.16
N LEU A 51 6.53 -23.46 -3.25
CA LEU A 51 7.96 -23.19 -3.16
C LEU A 51 8.77 -24.46 -2.83
N SER A 52 8.29 -25.28 -1.89
CA SER A 52 8.95 -26.56 -1.58
C SER A 52 8.86 -27.54 -2.75
N PHE A 53 7.71 -27.60 -3.43
CA PHE A 53 7.52 -28.43 -4.62
C PHE A 53 8.50 -28.04 -5.73
N VAL A 54 8.63 -26.75 -6.04
CA VAL A 54 9.53 -26.25 -7.08
C VAL A 54 10.99 -26.53 -6.72
N ASN A 55 11.41 -26.29 -5.48
CA ASN A 55 12.77 -26.60 -5.02
C ASN A 55 13.13 -28.09 -5.15
N ASN A 56 12.21 -28.96 -4.70
CA ASN A 56 12.39 -30.40 -4.80
C ASN A 56 12.43 -30.85 -6.28
N SER A 57 11.62 -30.23 -7.13
CA SER A 57 11.60 -30.50 -8.57
C SER A 57 12.91 -30.09 -9.23
N LEU A 58 13.47 -28.94 -8.86
CA LEU A 58 14.77 -28.49 -9.34
C LEU A 58 15.89 -29.44 -8.89
N THR A 59 15.88 -29.87 -7.63
CA THR A 59 16.84 -30.83 -7.08
C THR A 59 16.77 -32.17 -7.85
N ALA A 60 15.56 -32.66 -8.12
CA ALA A 60 15.35 -33.88 -8.88
C ALA A 60 15.83 -33.73 -10.34
N ALA A 61 15.56 -32.60 -10.99
CA ALA A 61 16.01 -32.28 -12.34
C ALA A 61 17.54 -32.27 -12.44
N GLN A 62 18.22 -31.60 -11.50
CA GLN A 62 19.68 -31.51 -11.45
C GLN A 62 20.34 -32.86 -11.16
N SER A 63 19.73 -33.67 -10.29
CA SER A 63 20.27 -34.99 -9.92
C SER A 63 20.05 -36.04 -11.00
N ASN A 64 19.07 -35.84 -11.89
CA ASN A 64 18.65 -36.82 -12.89
C ASN A 64 18.52 -36.20 -14.29
N PRO A 65 19.55 -35.52 -14.84
CA PRO A 65 19.40 -34.72 -16.05
C PRO A 65 18.96 -35.53 -17.28
N LYS A 66 19.27 -36.84 -17.31
CA LYS A 66 18.92 -37.74 -18.43
C LYS A 66 17.42 -38.03 -18.57
N ILE A 67 16.60 -37.77 -17.55
CA ILE A 67 15.13 -37.99 -17.63
C ILE A 67 14.43 -36.85 -18.38
N LEU A 68 15.11 -35.71 -18.51
CA LEU A 68 14.55 -34.51 -19.10
C LEU A 68 14.78 -34.53 -20.62
N PRO A 69 13.83 -34.01 -21.41
CA PRO A 69 14.06 -33.77 -22.83
C PRO A 69 15.27 -32.84 -23.03
N ALA A 70 15.99 -33.02 -24.13
CA ALA A 70 17.14 -32.15 -24.47
C ALA A 70 16.75 -30.66 -24.64
N SER A 71 15.47 -30.36 -24.84
CA SER A 71 14.93 -29.00 -24.93
C SER A 71 14.65 -28.34 -23.58
N PHE A 72 14.77 -29.07 -22.46
CA PHE A 72 14.52 -28.51 -21.14
C PHE A 72 15.79 -27.86 -20.59
N ASP A 73 15.74 -26.55 -20.31
CA ASP A 73 16.85 -25.81 -19.73
C ASP A 73 16.80 -25.84 -18.20
N VAL A 74 17.58 -26.75 -17.61
CA VAL A 74 17.68 -26.88 -16.14
C VAL A 74 18.34 -25.65 -15.50
N GLU A 75 19.24 -24.99 -16.22
CA GLU A 75 19.94 -23.81 -15.71
C GLU A 75 19.02 -22.59 -15.68
N GLU A 76 18.16 -22.43 -16.70
CA GLU A 76 17.11 -21.40 -16.68
C GLU A 76 16.11 -21.66 -15.54
N PHE A 77 15.69 -22.92 -15.36
CA PHE A 77 14.82 -23.26 -14.24
C PHE A 77 15.45 -22.92 -12.87
N ALA A 78 16.75 -23.17 -12.72
CA ALA A 78 17.49 -22.79 -11.51
C ALA A 78 17.54 -21.26 -11.32
N ARG A 79 17.81 -20.50 -12.40
CA ARG A 79 17.83 -19.03 -12.38
C ARG A 79 16.48 -18.45 -11.99
N ASP A 80 15.39 -18.94 -12.57
CA ASP A 80 14.02 -18.51 -12.26
C ASP A 80 13.67 -18.76 -10.80
N TYR A 81 13.96 -19.96 -10.30
CA TYR A 81 13.71 -20.30 -8.90
C TYR A 81 14.49 -19.38 -7.95
N GLN A 82 15.78 -19.18 -8.20
CA GLN A 82 16.62 -18.34 -7.35
C GLN A 82 16.18 -16.87 -7.40
N LEU A 83 15.79 -16.36 -8.57
CA LEU A 83 15.26 -15.02 -8.72
C LEU A 83 13.94 -14.86 -7.95
N ALA A 84 13.03 -15.84 -8.04
CA ALA A 84 11.76 -15.81 -7.33
C ALA A 84 11.94 -15.81 -5.80
N VAL A 85 12.89 -16.60 -5.27
CA VAL A 85 13.24 -16.59 -3.84
C VAL A 85 13.78 -15.20 -3.44
N THR A 86 14.75 -14.68 -4.19
CA THR A 86 15.38 -13.38 -3.89
C THR A 86 14.35 -12.23 -3.91
N LEU A 87 13.48 -12.20 -4.91
CA LEU A 87 12.42 -11.19 -5.01
C LEU A 87 11.37 -11.32 -3.91
N THR A 88 11.13 -12.54 -3.39
CA THR A 88 10.22 -12.74 -2.27
C THR A 88 10.74 -12.05 -1.01
N ASP A 89 12.04 -12.15 -0.73
CA ASP A 89 12.68 -11.49 0.42
C ASP A 89 12.68 -9.96 0.27
N VAL A 90 13.03 -9.46 -0.91
CA VAL A 90 12.99 -8.00 -1.20
C VAL A 90 11.56 -7.47 -1.05
N LEU A 91 10.57 -8.17 -1.61
CA LEU A 91 9.17 -7.78 -1.51
C LEU A 91 8.68 -7.77 -0.05
N PHE A 92 9.14 -8.70 0.78
CA PHE A 92 8.80 -8.73 2.20
C PHE A 92 9.31 -7.48 2.94
N GLN A 93 10.53 -7.03 2.66
CA GLN A 93 11.06 -5.79 3.26
C GLN A 93 10.31 -4.55 2.77
N LEU A 94 10.04 -4.47 1.46
CA LEU A 94 9.28 -3.36 0.87
C LEU A 94 7.87 -3.28 1.49
N ARG A 95 7.18 -4.41 1.66
CA ARG A 95 5.85 -4.45 2.29
C ARG A 95 5.85 -3.94 3.72
N GLN A 96 6.82 -4.35 4.53
CA GLN A 96 6.93 -3.86 5.91
C GLN A 96 7.18 -2.35 5.98
N LEU A 97 8.00 -1.81 5.08
CA LEU A 97 8.22 -0.36 5.01
C LEU A 97 6.94 0.37 4.57
N THR A 98 6.27 -0.14 3.54
CA THR A 98 4.99 0.42 3.06
C THR A 98 3.93 0.41 4.16
N GLU A 99 3.80 -0.69 4.92
CA GLU A 99 2.86 -0.80 6.04
C GLU A 99 3.13 0.26 7.12
N LYS A 100 4.40 0.44 7.52
CA LYS A 100 4.78 1.49 8.48
C LYS A 100 4.45 2.89 7.98
N VAL A 101 4.71 3.16 6.70
CA VAL A 101 4.40 4.46 6.07
C VAL A 101 2.89 4.68 6.00
N ASP A 102 2.12 3.66 5.60
CA ASP A 102 0.66 3.72 5.48
C ASP A 102 -0.01 3.92 6.86
N ASP A 103 0.40 3.17 7.87
CA ASP A 103 -0.09 3.31 9.25
C ASP A 103 0.21 4.71 9.79
N THR A 104 1.44 5.20 9.57
CA THR A 104 1.84 6.55 9.99
C THR A 104 1.02 7.61 9.25
N LEU A 105 0.81 7.45 7.94
CA LEU A 105 0.00 8.35 7.13
C LEU A 105 -1.45 8.38 7.63
N MET A 106 -2.04 7.23 7.94
CA MET A 106 -3.39 7.12 8.50
C MET A 106 -3.48 7.82 9.86
N ALA A 107 -2.49 7.62 10.73
CA ALA A 107 -2.41 8.25 12.03
C ALA A 107 -2.35 9.78 11.94
N VAL A 108 -1.36 10.34 11.22
CA VAL A 108 -1.23 11.81 11.09
C VAL A 108 -2.42 12.45 10.36
N SER A 109 -3.02 11.74 9.41
CA SER A 109 -4.23 12.20 8.72
C SER A 109 -5.43 12.26 9.65
N SER A 110 -5.58 11.28 10.54
CA SER A 110 -6.61 11.27 11.59
C SER A 110 -6.41 12.41 12.58
N GLU A 111 -5.18 12.66 13.02
CA GLU A 111 -4.83 13.79 13.89
C GLU A 111 -5.17 15.13 13.24
N ALA A 112 -4.76 15.34 11.98
CA ALA A 112 -5.07 16.54 11.22
C ALA A 112 -6.60 16.73 11.03
N MET A 113 -7.31 15.64 10.74
CA MET A 113 -8.77 15.65 10.61
C MET A 113 -9.45 16.05 11.92
N ASN A 114 -9.01 15.49 13.06
CA ASN A 114 -9.55 15.81 14.37
C ASN A 114 -9.36 17.30 14.71
N SER A 115 -8.15 17.82 14.49
CA SER A 115 -7.86 19.26 14.63
C SER A 115 -8.76 20.12 13.74
N GLY A 116 -8.96 19.72 12.48
CA GLY A 116 -9.87 20.41 11.55
C GLY A 116 -11.32 20.43 12.03
N VAL A 117 -11.83 19.31 12.60
CA VAL A 117 -13.17 19.26 13.20
C VAL A 117 -13.28 20.20 14.41
N GLN A 118 -12.26 20.23 15.27
CA GLN A 118 -12.24 21.14 16.42
C GLN A 118 -12.30 22.61 15.98
N VAL A 119 -11.46 23.00 15.02
CA VAL A 119 -11.47 24.36 14.43
C VAL A 119 -12.84 24.70 13.86
N TYR A 120 -13.46 23.80 13.11
CA TYR A 120 -14.83 24.00 12.61
C TYR A 120 -15.84 24.24 13.75
N ASN A 121 -15.79 23.46 14.82
CA ASN A 121 -16.70 23.62 15.96
C ASN A 121 -16.51 24.97 16.67
N TYR A 122 -15.27 25.45 16.81
CA TYR A 122 -14.98 26.77 17.34
C TYR A 122 -15.53 27.87 16.44
N ILE A 123 -15.27 27.80 15.13
CA ILE A 123 -15.78 28.78 14.14
C ILE A 123 -17.31 28.79 14.14
N LYS A 124 -17.95 27.62 14.15
CA LYS A 124 -19.41 27.49 14.22
C LYS A 124 -19.98 28.13 15.48
N THR A 125 -19.31 27.97 16.62
CA THR A 125 -19.73 28.59 17.88
C THR A 125 -19.54 30.10 17.86
N ALA A 126 -18.38 30.57 17.39
CA ALA A 126 -18.05 31.99 17.28
C ALA A 126 -18.95 32.73 16.28
N ALA A 127 -19.37 32.07 15.20
CA ALA A 127 -20.28 32.62 14.18
C ALA A 127 -21.67 33.03 14.71
N LYS A 128 -22.06 32.55 15.91
CA LYS A 128 -23.28 33.00 16.59
C LYS A 128 -23.17 34.45 17.10
N ARG A 129 -21.96 34.91 17.39
CA ARG A 129 -21.71 36.20 18.06
C ARG A 129 -20.84 37.15 17.24
N THR A 130 -20.09 36.62 16.26
CA THR A 130 -19.13 37.39 15.47
C THR A 130 -19.60 37.50 14.01
N PRO A 131 -19.90 38.72 13.53
CA PRO A 131 -20.17 38.97 12.12
C PRO A 131 -19.02 38.49 11.23
N GLY A 132 -19.32 38.02 10.02
CA GLY A 132 -18.31 37.55 9.06
C GLY A 132 -17.90 36.07 9.20
N LEU A 133 -18.11 35.42 10.35
CA LEU A 133 -17.76 34.00 10.52
C LEU A 133 -18.84 33.01 10.04
N LYS A 134 -20.07 33.49 9.77
CA LYS A 134 -21.18 32.62 9.33
C LYS A 134 -20.90 31.93 8.00
N THR A 135 -20.41 32.69 7.01
CA THR A 135 -20.06 32.16 5.67
C THR A 135 -18.92 31.14 5.75
N ILE A 136 -17.94 31.36 6.63
CA ILE A 136 -16.82 30.44 6.87
C ILE A 136 -17.34 29.14 7.53
N ALA A 137 -18.18 29.25 8.56
CA ALA A 137 -18.81 28.10 9.22
C ALA A 137 -19.65 27.28 8.22
N GLU A 138 -20.41 27.94 7.36
CA GLU A 138 -21.23 27.26 6.34
C GLU A 138 -20.39 26.53 5.30
N SER A 139 -19.29 27.15 4.84
CA SER A 139 -18.34 26.54 3.90
C SER A 139 -17.71 25.27 4.48
N LEU A 140 -17.12 25.36 5.69
CA LEU A 140 -16.55 24.20 6.39
C LEU A 140 -17.61 23.12 6.68
N GLY A 141 -18.84 23.55 6.98
CA GLY A 141 -19.99 22.68 7.26
C GLY A 141 -20.45 21.84 6.06
N GLN A 142 -20.09 22.19 4.83
CA GLN A 142 -20.49 21.44 3.61
C GLN A 142 -20.05 19.98 3.66
N ARG A 143 -18.88 19.69 4.27
CA ARG A 143 -18.38 18.33 4.48
C ARG A 143 -19.38 17.45 5.24
N PHE A 144 -20.00 18.00 6.28
CA PHE A 144 -20.93 17.25 7.14
C PHE A 144 -22.35 17.16 6.55
N LYS A 145 -22.74 18.11 5.70
CA LYS A 145 -24.02 18.05 4.95
C LYS A 145 -24.05 16.86 3.97
N LYS A 146 -22.93 16.58 3.29
CA LYS A 146 -22.80 15.39 2.42
C LYS A 146 -22.81 14.08 3.21
N ALA A 147 -22.18 14.04 4.39
CA ALA A 147 -22.18 12.85 5.25
C ALA A 147 -23.58 12.44 5.72
N ASN A 148 -24.44 13.41 6.06
CA ASN A 148 -25.84 13.13 6.44
C ASN A 148 -26.69 12.57 5.29
N ARG A 149 -26.48 13.04 4.05
CA ARG A 149 -27.22 12.53 2.88
C ARG A 149 -26.89 11.07 2.55
N ASN A 150 -25.62 10.68 2.69
CA ASN A 150 -25.21 9.29 2.46
C ASN A 150 -25.71 8.35 3.55
N LYS A 151 -25.82 8.82 4.80
CA LYS A 151 -26.39 8.04 5.90
C LYS A 151 -27.89 7.78 5.73
N SER A 152 -28.65 8.77 5.24
CA SER A 152 -30.06 8.60 4.89
C SER A 152 -30.29 7.71 3.67
N ALA A 153 -29.39 7.74 2.68
CA ALA A 153 -29.50 6.88 1.50
C ALA A 153 -29.24 5.40 1.83
N LYS A 154 -28.25 5.11 2.69
CA LYS A 154 -27.93 3.75 3.12
C LYS A 154 -28.99 3.15 4.06
N ALA A 155 -29.62 3.97 4.91
CA ALA A 155 -30.71 3.53 5.76
C ALA A 155 -31.97 3.11 4.97
N ASN A 156 -32.20 3.71 3.79
CA ASN A 156 -33.34 3.38 2.93
C ASN A 156 -33.07 2.18 2.00
N SER A 157 -31.80 1.78 1.77
CA SER A 157 -31.47 0.60 0.97
C SER A 157 -31.43 -0.70 1.77
N ASP A 158 -31.19 -0.63 3.08
CA ASP A 158 -31.19 -1.81 3.98
C ASP A 158 -32.61 -2.18 4.48
N GLN A 159 -33.64 -1.46 4.03
CA GLN A 159 -35.06 -1.68 4.35
C GLN A 159 -35.89 -2.13 3.13
N ALA A 160 -35.25 -2.42 1.99
CA ALA A 160 -35.88 -2.86 0.75
C ALA A 160 -35.47 -4.30 0.38
#